data_AF-A0A8D8GMF8-F1
#
_entry.id   AF-A0A8D8GMF8-F1
#
_cell.length_a   1.000
_cell.length_b   1.000
_cell.length_c   1.000
_cell.angle_alpha   90.00
_cell.angle_beta   90.00
_cell.angle_gamma   90.00
#
_symmetry.space_group_name_H-M   'P 1'
#
loop_
_entity.id
_entity.type
_entity.pdbx_description
1 polymer ?
#
loop_
_entity_poly.entity_id
_entity_poly.type
_entity_poly.pdbx_seq_one_letter_code
_entity_poly.pdbx_strand_id
1 'polypeptide(L)'
;MMKDSDFVDPKNVVKCRELLYRLMISQLFYDGHHQLAVELTGLVRADPPCPPSDRLLNIFRQASQIDSNKPTNVFDEITSGLDLEFEIESSALAPEPASYETAYVTSHKAACRAGCFSYDGQLVATGSVDAS
;
A
#
# COMPACT_ATOMS: atom_id res chain seq x y z
N MET A 1 -21.02 13.53 18.20
CA MET A 1 -21.30 12.27 18.90
C MET A 1 -21.12 11.15 17.88
N MET A 2 -19.95 10.51 17.86
CA MET A 2 -19.66 9.39 16.96
C MET A 2 -20.62 8.25 17.32
N LYS A 3 -21.39 7.74 16.35
CA LYS A 3 -22.13 6.49 16.53
C LYS A 3 -21.16 5.35 16.23
N ASP A 4 -21.06 4.39 17.14
CA ASP A 4 -20.24 3.17 17.09
C ASP A 4 -20.62 2.18 15.96
N SER A 5 -21.22 2.65 14.87
CA SER A 5 -21.95 1.82 13.90
C SER A 5 -21.12 1.25 12.73
N ASP A 6 -19.81 1.51 12.66
CA ASP A 6 -19.03 1.26 11.43
C ASP A 6 -17.85 0.29 11.58
N PHE A 7 -17.78 -0.50 12.65
CA PHE A 7 -16.86 -1.64 12.69
C PHE A 7 -17.46 -2.82 11.93
N VAL A 8 -17.22 -2.85 10.62
CA VAL A 8 -17.56 -3.98 9.75
C VAL A 8 -16.38 -4.94 9.71
N ASP A 9 -16.61 -6.21 10.08
CA ASP A 9 -15.61 -7.27 9.90
C ASP A 9 -15.23 -7.38 8.42
N PRO A 10 -13.95 -7.15 8.04
CA PRO A 10 -13.52 -7.16 6.64
C PRO A 10 -13.71 -8.52 5.96
N LYS A 11 -13.87 -9.61 6.71
CA LYS A 11 -14.16 -10.93 6.15
C LYS A 11 -15.62 -11.08 5.74
N ASN A 12 -16.52 -10.26 6.27
CA ASN A 12 -17.94 -10.29 5.93
C ASN A 12 -18.23 -9.43 4.70
N VAL A 13 -17.93 -9.98 3.52
CA VAL A 13 -18.07 -9.29 2.23
C VAL A 13 -19.49 -8.77 1.97
N VAL A 14 -20.52 -9.45 2.50
CA VAL A 14 -21.92 -9.00 2.36
C VAL A 14 -22.12 -7.68 3.11
N LYS A 15 -21.75 -7.62 4.39
CA LYS A 15 -21.82 -6.39 5.19
C LYS A 15 -20.92 -5.29 4.62
N CYS A 16 -19.76 -5.63 4.07
CA CYS A 16 -18.90 -4.66 3.40
C CYS A 16 -19.58 -4.04 2.18
N ARG A 17 -20.28 -4.84 1.37
CA ARG A 17 -21.05 -4.33 0.22
C ARG A 17 -22.22 -3.46 0.66
N GLU A 18 -22.96 -3.86 1.70
CA GLU A 18 -24.03 -3.04 2.28
C GLU A 18 -23.51 -1.66 2.73
N LEU A 19 -22.38 -1.64 3.44
CA LEU A 19 -21.73 -0.39 3.84
C LEU A 19 -21.25 0.43 2.64
N LEU A 20 -20.66 -0.22 1.63
CA LEU A 20 -20.20 0.45 0.41
C LEU A 20 -21.35 1.15 -0.32
N TYR A 21 -22.48 0.46 -0.53
CA TYR A 21 -23.65 1.07 -1.16
C TYR A 21 -24.17 2.26 -0.35
N ARG A 22 -24.19 2.17 0.98
CA ARG A 22 -24.56 3.30 1.85
C ARG A 22 -23.61 4.48 1.69
N LEU A 23 -22.30 4.24 1.63
CA LEU A 23 -21.30 5.29 1.40
C LEU A 23 -21.45 5.93 0.01
N MET A 24 -21.74 5.14 -1.03
CA MET A 24 -22.02 5.65 -2.39
C MET A 24 -23.26 6.54 -2.41
N ILE A 25 -24.36 6.11 -1.78
CA ILE A 25 -25.59 6.91 -1.68
C ILE A 25 -25.35 8.21 -0.92
N SER A 26 -24.65 8.15 0.22
CA SER A 26 -24.27 9.33 1.00
C SER A 26 -23.44 10.33 0.20
N GLN A 27 -22.52 9.84 -0.64
CA GLN A 27 -21.71 10.69 -1.53
C GLN A 27 -22.57 11.35 -2.61
N LEU A 28 -23.48 10.61 -3.25
CA LEU A 28 -24.40 11.18 -4.25
C LEU A 28 -25.28 12.29 -3.66
N PHE A 29 -25.77 12.11 -2.42
CA PHE A 29 -26.48 13.18 -1.71
C PHE A 29 -25.59 14.39 -1.43
N TYR A 30 -24.33 14.17 -1.03
CA TYR A 30 -23.37 15.25 -0.77
C TYR A 30 -23.05 16.06 -2.03
N ASP A 31 -22.88 15.39 -3.16
CA ASP A 31 -22.56 16.00 -4.46
C ASP A 31 -23.76 16.67 -5.14
N GLY A 32 -24.97 16.57 -4.53
CA GLY A 32 -26.19 17.19 -5.03
C GLY A 32 -27.02 16.33 -5.99
N HIS A 33 -26.62 15.08 -6.26
CA HIS A 33 -27.31 14.12 -7.13
C HIS A 33 -28.50 13.43 -6.43
N HIS A 34 -29.44 14.23 -5.91
CA HIS A 34 -30.54 13.77 -5.05
C HIS A 34 -31.42 12.70 -5.72
N GLN A 35 -31.81 12.90 -6.99
CA GLN A 35 -32.69 11.95 -7.68
C GLN A 35 -32.05 10.56 -7.81
N LEU A 36 -30.77 10.52 -8.22
CA LEU A 36 -30.01 9.26 -8.33
C LEU A 36 -29.85 8.58 -6.97
N ALA A 37 -29.58 9.35 -5.91
CA ALA A 37 -29.42 8.82 -4.57
C ALA A 37 -30.71 8.16 -4.04
N VAL A 38 -31.88 8.80 -4.29
CA VAL A 38 -33.19 8.27 -3.88
C VAL A 38 -33.55 6.99 -4.65
N GLU A 39 -33.36 6.98 -5.97
CA GLU A 39 -33.62 5.79 -6.80
C GLU A 39 -32.73 4.62 -6.37
N LEU A 40 -31.44 4.86 -6.17
CA LEU A 40 -30.50 3.82 -5.73
C LEU A 40 -30.86 3.29 -4.34
N THR A 41 -31.23 4.16 -3.40
CA THR A 41 -31.70 3.78 -2.06
C THR A 41 -32.87 2.79 -2.14
N GLY A 42 -33.84 3.05 -3.01
CA GLY A 42 -35.00 2.17 -3.22
C GLY A 42 -34.64 0.82 -3.82
N LEU A 43 -33.73 0.80 -4.80
CA LEU A 43 -33.29 -0.43 -5.48
C LEU A 43 -32.50 -1.35 -4.55
N VAL A 44 -31.57 -0.79 -3.76
CA VAL A 44 -30.71 -1.59 -2.86
C VAL A 44 -31.31 -1.78 -1.47
N ARG A 45 -32.45 -1.14 -1.17
CA ARG A 45 -33.11 -1.15 0.15
C ARG A 45 -32.14 -0.78 1.27
N ALA A 46 -31.41 0.31 1.10
CA ALA A 46 -30.39 0.73 2.05
C ALA A 46 -31.01 1.12 3.41
N ASP A 47 -30.49 0.52 4.48
CA ASP A 47 -30.89 0.76 5.87
C ASP A 47 -29.63 0.78 6.75
N PRO A 48 -29.48 1.71 7.72
CA PRO A 48 -30.29 2.90 8.00
C PRO A 48 -30.22 3.99 6.91
N PRO A 49 -31.10 5.03 6.98
CA PRO A 49 -31.09 6.15 6.05
C PRO A 49 -29.69 6.78 5.88
N CYS A 50 -29.35 7.10 4.64
CA CYS A 50 -28.01 7.58 4.26
C CYS A 50 -27.99 9.12 4.23
N PRO A 51 -27.39 9.81 5.23
CA PRO A 51 -27.24 11.27 5.19
C PRO A 51 -26.18 11.68 4.16
N PRO A 52 -26.20 12.92 3.65
CA PRO A 52 -25.14 13.46 2.80
C PRO A 52 -23.76 13.41 3.52
N SER A 53 -22.74 12.82 2.88
CA SER A 53 -21.37 12.75 3.41
C SER A 53 -20.32 12.53 2.31
N ASP A 54 -19.16 13.17 2.45
CA ASP A 54 -17.98 13.04 1.59
C ASP A 54 -16.99 11.93 2.04
N ARG A 55 -17.39 11.11 3.02
CA ARG A 55 -16.50 10.11 3.64
C ARG A 55 -15.93 9.11 2.62
N LEU A 56 -16.72 8.73 1.61
CA LEU A 56 -16.27 7.82 0.56
C LEU A 56 -15.09 8.42 -0.21
N LEU A 57 -15.19 9.70 -0.60
CA LEU A 57 -14.11 10.41 -1.27
C LEU A 57 -12.85 10.51 -0.39
N ASN A 58 -13.01 10.77 0.91
CA ASN A 58 -11.87 10.83 1.84
C ASN A 58 -11.18 9.46 1.99
N ILE A 59 -11.95 8.37 2.09
CA ILE A 59 -11.40 7.00 2.11
C ILE A 59 -10.67 6.70 0.80
N PHE A 60 -11.27 7.04 -0.35
CA PHE A 60 -10.67 6.81 -1.67
C PHE A 60 -9.34 7.57 -1.83
N ARG A 61 -9.29 8.83 -1.41
CA ARG A 61 -8.07 9.64 -1.42
C ARG A 61 -6.97 9.03 -0.53
N GLN A 62 -7.33 8.58 0.67
CA GLN A 62 -6.38 7.93 1.58
C GLN A 62 -5.87 6.60 1.02
N ALA A 63 -6.76 5.77 0.45
CA ALA A 63 -6.38 4.50 -0.16
C ALA A 63 -5.43 4.72 -1.36
N SER A 64 -5.74 5.71 -2.22
CA SER A 64 -4.88 6.07 -3.35
C SER A 64 -3.50 6.55 -2.92
N GLN A 65 -3.40 7.25 -1.78
CA GLN A 65 -2.13 7.66 -1.18
C GLN A 65 -1.34 6.48 -0.62
N ILE A 66 -2.01 5.45 -0.09
CA ILE A 66 -1.34 4.22 0.37
C ILE A 66 -0.79 3.44 -0.83
N ASP A 67 -1.54 3.33 -1.92
CA ASP A 67 -1.07 2.64 -3.13
C ASP A 67 0.10 3.38 -3.82
N SER A 68 0.13 4.70 -3.73
CA SER A 68 1.24 5.52 -4.26
C SER A 68 2.43 5.66 -3.31
N ASN A 69 2.22 5.53 -1.99
CA ASN A 69 3.28 5.46 -0.97
C ASN A 69 3.69 4.03 -0.63
N LYS A 70 3.14 3.01 -1.30
CA LYS A 70 3.77 1.69 -1.31
C LYS A 70 5.17 1.96 -1.87
N PRO A 71 6.26 1.77 -1.10
CA PRO A 71 7.55 1.70 -1.75
C PRO A 71 7.35 0.63 -2.81
N THR A 72 7.54 0.99 -4.07
CA THR A 72 7.84 0.00 -5.09
C THR A 72 9.06 -0.70 -4.51
N ASN A 73 8.83 -1.82 -3.84
CA ASN A 73 9.90 -2.73 -3.53
C ASN A 73 10.35 -3.17 -4.91
N VAL A 74 11.38 -2.51 -5.41
CA VAL A 74 12.14 -2.87 -6.61
C VAL A 74 12.61 -4.34 -6.53
N PHE A 75 12.51 -4.93 -5.34
CA PHE A 75 12.76 -6.32 -5.00
C PHE A 75 11.61 -7.29 -5.28
N ASP A 76 10.34 -6.85 -5.40
CA ASP A 76 9.19 -7.76 -5.66
C ASP A 76 9.12 -8.20 -7.14
N GLU A 77 9.86 -7.52 -8.02
CA GLU A 77 10.08 -7.90 -9.42
C GLU A 77 11.45 -8.56 -9.65
N ILE A 78 12.17 -8.95 -8.58
CA ILE A 78 13.31 -9.85 -8.74
C ILE A 78 12.75 -11.26 -8.91
N THR A 79 12.33 -11.55 -10.14
CA THR A 79 12.29 -12.93 -10.59
C THR A 79 13.69 -13.51 -10.35
N SER A 80 13.79 -14.73 -9.84
CA SER A 80 15.07 -15.43 -9.63
C SER A 80 15.72 -15.89 -10.93
N GLY A 81 15.60 -15.09 -11.99
CA GLY A 81 16.15 -15.31 -13.32
C GLY A 81 17.12 -14.19 -13.71
N LEU A 82 18.22 -14.57 -14.37
CA LEU A 82 19.09 -13.63 -15.06
C LEU A 82 18.33 -13.01 -16.23
N ASP A 83 18.10 -11.71 -16.21
CA ASP A 83 17.54 -10.96 -17.34
C ASP A 83 18.61 -10.81 -18.43
N LEU A 84 18.34 -11.39 -19.61
CA LEU A 84 19.24 -11.34 -20.77
C LEU A 84 18.91 -10.17 -21.71
N GLU A 85 17.83 -9.44 -21.45
CA GLU A 85 17.36 -8.32 -22.28
C GLU A 85 17.66 -6.95 -21.62
N PHE A 86 18.53 -6.93 -20.61
CA PHE A 86 18.90 -5.71 -19.89
C PHE A 86 19.59 -4.69 -20.82
N GLU A 87 18.89 -3.60 -21.13
CA GLU A 87 19.47 -2.46 -21.83
C GLU A 87 20.39 -1.66 -20.89
N ILE A 88 21.69 -1.70 -21.21
CA ILE A 88 22.79 -1.08 -20.44
C ILE A 88 22.65 0.45 -20.35
N GLU A 89 21.87 1.08 -21.23
CA GLU A 89 21.63 2.53 -21.23
C GLU A 89 20.46 2.99 -20.35
N SER A 90 19.91 2.10 -19.52
CA SER A 90 19.00 2.53 -18.45
C SER A 90 19.82 3.24 -17.35
N SER A 91 19.55 4.53 -17.13
CA SER A 91 20.15 5.30 -16.03
C SER A 91 19.90 4.56 -14.72
N ALA A 92 20.96 4.03 -14.10
CA ALA A 92 20.84 3.46 -12.76
C ALA A 92 20.22 4.50 -11.83
N LEU A 93 19.20 4.11 -11.07
CA LEU A 93 18.58 4.96 -10.04
C LEU A 93 19.53 5.20 -8.84
N ALA A 94 20.60 4.42 -8.76
CA ALA A 94 21.59 4.55 -7.70
C ALA A 94 22.46 5.81 -7.91
N PRO A 95 22.71 6.60 -6.85
CA PRO A 95 23.74 7.63 -6.84
C PRO A 95 25.10 7.13 -7.32
N GLU A 96 25.95 8.03 -7.78
CA GLU A 96 27.30 7.63 -8.21
C GLU A 96 28.07 6.99 -7.05
N PRO A 97 28.86 5.92 -7.29
CA PRO A 97 29.64 5.24 -6.25
C PRO A 97 30.52 6.17 -5.40
N ALA A 98 31.04 7.24 -6.01
CA ALA A 98 31.87 8.24 -5.33
C ALA A 98 31.09 9.11 -4.33
N SER A 99 29.75 9.09 -4.36
CA SER A 99 28.89 9.83 -3.43
C SER A 99 28.66 9.10 -2.10
N TYR A 100 28.99 7.81 -2.01
CA TYR A 100 28.84 7.02 -0.80
C TYR A 100 30.03 7.19 0.14
N GLU A 101 29.75 7.22 1.44
CA GLU A 101 30.76 7.22 2.50
C GLU A 101 30.70 5.95 3.35
N THR A 102 31.82 5.58 3.95
CA THR A 102 31.86 4.46 4.90
C THR A 102 31.32 4.92 6.25
N ALA A 103 30.04 4.63 6.52
CA ALA A 103 29.38 5.02 7.76
C ALA A 103 29.78 4.14 8.97
N TYR A 104 30.07 2.85 8.74
CA TYR A 104 30.41 1.90 9.79
C TYR A 104 31.26 0.74 9.26
N VAL A 105 32.15 0.21 10.11
CA VAL A 105 33.00 -0.95 9.78
C VAL A 105 32.92 -1.97 10.91
N THR A 106 32.67 -3.22 10.54
CA THR A 106 32.76 -4.40 11.42
C THR A 106 33.58 -5.49 10.74
N SER A 107 34.01 -6.50 11.50
CA SER A 107 34.93 -7.53 11.01
C SER A 107 34.53 -8.93 11.48
N HIS A 108 34.64 -9.89 10.56
CA HIS A 108 34.65 -11.33 10.86
C HIS A 108 36.09 -11.83 11.03
N LYS A 109 36.27 -13.07 11.49
CA LYS A 109 37.60 -13.70 11.61
C LYS A 109 38.09 -14.26 10.27
N ALA A 110 37.20 -14.39 9.29
CA ALA A 110 37.49 -14.84 7.94
C ALA A 110 36.84 -13.92 6.89
N ALA A 111 36.94 -14.31 5.61
CA ALA A 111 36.41 -13.52 4.50
C ALA A 111 34.87 -13.49 4.51
N CYS A 112 34.30 -12.29 4.52
CA CYS A 112 32.87 -12.05 4.29
C CYS A 112 32.56 -12.16 2.79
N ARG A 113 31.57 -12.97 2.41
CA ARG A 113 31.19 -13.23 1.01
C ARG A 113 29.69 -13.14 0.74
N ALA A 114 28.89 -12.86 1.77
CA ALA A 114 27.45 -12.71 1.66
C ALA A 114 26.99 -11.50 2.47
N GLY A 115 25.99 -10.78 1.97
CA GLY A 115 25.34 -9.67 2.64
C GLY A 115 23.88 -9.58 2.18
N CYS A 116 22.97 -9.27 3.10
CA CYS A 116 21.55 -9.12 2.80
C CYS A 116 20.90 -8.10 3.74
N PHE A 117 20.04 -7.24 3.19
CA PHE A 117 19.21 -6.33 3.99
C PHE A 117 17.91 -7.02 4.42
N SER A 118 17.35 -6.62 5.56
CA SER A 118 15.97 -6.97 5.90
C SER A 118 14.99 -6.31 4.91
N TYR A 119 13.77 -6.85 4.83
CA TYR A 119 12.74 -6.37 3.92
C TYR A 119 12.40 -4.88 4.10
N ASP A 120 12.50 -4.36 5.33
CA ASP A 120 12.26 -2.96 5.67
C ASP A 120 13.52 -2.07 5.58
N GLY A 121 14.68 -2.64 5.21
CA GLY A 121 15.95 -1.95 5.08
C GLY A 121 16.60 -1.50 6.40
N GLN A 122 16.05 -1.89 7.55
CA GLN A 122 16.56 -1.46 8.87
C GLN A 122 17.76 -2.27 9.37
N LEU A 123 17.90 -3.52 8.93
CA LEU A 123 18.92 -4.45 9.38
C LEU A 123 19.76 -4.96 8.20
N VAL A 124 21.01 -5.32 8.50
CA VAL A 124 21.91 -5.99 7.56
C VAL A 124 22.46 -7.26 8.20
N ALA A 125 22.34 -8.38 7.48
CA ALA A 125 22.99 -9.64 7.80
C ALA A 125 24.23 -9.79 6.90
N THR A 126 25.34 -10.22 7.48
CA THR A 126 26.57 -10.53 6.73
C THR A 126 26.98 -11.96 7.04
N GLY A 127 27.47 -12.68 6.04
CA GLY A 127 27.87 -14.09 6.16
C GLY A 127 29.33 -14.30 5.76
N SER A 128 30.07 -15.00 6.60
CA SER A 128 31.51 -15.20 6.46
C SER A 128 31.91 -16.69 6.52
N VAL A 129 33.12 -16.98 6.03
CA VAL A 129 33.69 -18.35 5.94
C VAL A 129 33.91 -18.99 7.32
N ASP A 130 33.98 -18.19 8.38
CA ASP A 130 34.05 -18.63 9.78
C ASP A 130 32.69 -19.03 10.37
N ALA A 131 31.66 -19.15 9.52
CA ALA A 131 30.30 -19.55 9.89
C ALA A 131 29.59 -18.58 10.85
N SER A 132 29.91 -17.29 10.73
CA SER A 132 29.19 -16.16 11.36
C SER A 132 28.54 -15.23 10.35
#